data_AF-A0A3C1GTW3-F1
#
_entry.id   AF-A0A3C1GTW3-F1
#
_cell.length_a   1.000
_cell.length_b   1.000
_cell.length_c   1.000
_cell.angle_alpha   90.00
_cell.angle_beta   90.00
_cell.angle_gamma   90.00
#
_symmetry.space_group_name_H-M   'P 1'
#
loop_
_entity.id
_entity.type
_entity.pdbx_description
1 polymer ?
#
loop_
_entity_poly.entity_id
_entity_poly.type
_entity_poly.pdbx_seq_one_letter_code
_entity_poly.pdbx_strand_id
1 'polypeptide(L)' 'ARLNGLSYSRFINGMKKANIDIDRRVLADIAMHDAATFSVLVEKAKAELA' A
#
# COMPACT_ATOMS: atom_id res chain seq x y z
N ALA A 1 -5.70 -1.83 -3.57
CA ALA A 1 -4.81 -1.70 -4.74
C ALA A 1 -5.60 -1.65 -6.06
N ARG A 2 -6.32 -2.72 -6.47
CA ARG A 2 -7.08 -2.74 -7.74
C ARG A 2 -8.15 -1.64 -7.87
N LEU A 3 -8.85 -1.32 -6.78
CA LEU A 3 -9.85 -0.25 -6.73
C LEU A 3 -9.25 1.16 -6.94
N ASN A 4 -7.95 1.34 -6.68
CA ASN A 4 -7.23 2.61 -6.84
C ASN A 4 -6.32 2.60 -8.09
N GLY A 5 -6.55 1.68 -9.03
CA GLY A 5 -5.76 1.56 -10.27
C GLY A 5 -4.32 1.06 -10.08
N LEU A 6 -3.98 0.54 -8.90
CA LEU A 6 -2.64 0.03 -8.59
C LEU A 6 -2.67 -1.50 -8.54
N SER A 7 -1.82 -2.16 -9.33
CA SER A 7 -1.53 -3.57 -9.11
C SER A 7 -0.79 -3.75 -7.78
N TYR A 8 -0.90 -4.94 -7.17
CA TYR A 8 -0.14 -5.27 -5.97
C TYR A 8 1.36 -5.01 -6.17
N SER A 9 1.90 -5.36 -7.32
CA SER A 9 3.29 -5.09 -7.70
C SER A 9 3.64 -3.59 -7.73
N ARG A 10 2.75 -2.73 -8.26
CA ARG A 10 2.98 -1.28 -8.21
C ARG A 10 2.87 -0.72 -6.79
N PHE A 11 1.90 -1.20 -6.01
CA PHE A 11 1.79 -0.81 -4.61
C PHE A 11 3.04 -1.18 -3.80
N ILE A 12 3.54 -2.41 -3.93
CA ILE A 12 4.77 -2.86 -3.28
C ILE A 12 5.98 -2.04 -3.77
N ASN A 13 6.06 -1.73 -5.06
CA ASN A 13 7.11 -0.86 -5.58
C ASN A 13 7.04 0.56 -4.98
N GLY A 14 5.84 1.11 -4.81
CA GLY A 14 5.62 2.40 -4.16
C GLY A 14 5.97 2.39 -2.68
N MET A 15 5.59 1.33 -1.94
CA MET A 15 6.02 1.16 -0.55
C MET A 15 7.54 1.06 -0.43
N LYS A 16 8.19 0.33 -1.34
CA LYS A 16 9.65 0.20 -1.36
C LYS A 16 10.35 1.54 -1.64
N LYS A 17 9.81 2.36 -2.55
CA LYS A 17 10.29 3.73 -2.79
C LYS A 17 10.06 4.65 -1.59
N ALA A 18 8.91 4.52 -0.94
CA ALA A 18 8.55 5.22 0.29
C ALA A 18 9.37 4.77 1.52
N ASN A 19 10.26 3.79 1.38
CA ASN A 19 11.01 3.16 2.47
C ASN A 19 10.10 2.53 3.55
N ILE A 20 8.91 2.09 3.14
CA ILE A 20 7.92 1.43 4.00
C ILE A 20 8.09 -0.08 3.83
N ASP A 21 8.76 -0.71 4.80
CA ASP A 21 8.91 -2.16 4.87
C ASP A 21 7.85 -2.72 5.83
N ILE A 22 6.69 -3.12 5.27
CA ILE A 22 5.59 -3.74 6.02
C ILE A 22 5.44 -5.18 5.57
N ASP A 23 5.37 -6.07 6.56
CA ASP A 23 5.12 -7.49 6.33
C ASP A 23 3.78 -7.72 5.65
N ARG A 24 3.77 -8.57 4.62
CA ARG A 24 2.57 -8.89 3.82
C ARG A 24 1.39 -9.41 4.65
N ARG A 25 1.68 -10.06 5.79
CA ARG A 25 0.65 -10.56 6.72
C ARG A 25 -0.04 -9.41 7.44
N VAL A 26 0.74 -8.48 7.98
CA VAL A 26 0.25 -7.28 8.65
C VAL A 26 -0.48 -6.38 7.65
N LEU A 27 0.03 -6.27 6.43
CA LEU A 27 -0.64 -5.52 5.36
C LEU A 27 -2.05 -6.07 5.05
N ALA A 28 -2.19 -7.39 4.96
CA ALA A 28 -3.48 -8.02 4.71
C ALA A 28 -4.45 -7.83 5.88
N ASP A 29 -3.93 -7.90 7.11
CA ASP A 29 -4.71 -7.67 8.32
C ASP A 29 -5.18 -6.20 8.40
N ILE A 30 -4.29 -5.23 8.16
CA ILE A 30 -4.65 -3.80 8.06
C ILE A 30 -5.66 -3.58 6.94
N ALA A 31 -5.50 -4.22 5.78
CA ALA A 31 -6.45 -4.08 4.67
C ALA A 31 -7.85 -4.62 5.01
N MET A 32 -7.96 -5.60 5.91
CA MET A 32 -9.23 -6.20 6.33
C MET A 32 -9.85 -5.50 7.55
N HIS A 33 -9.04 -5.14 8.55
CA HIS A 33 -9.50 -4.57 9.80
C HIS A 33 -9.54 -3.04 9.78
N ASP A 34 -8.68 -2.40 9.00
CA ASP A 34 -8.46 -0.96 9.07
C ASP A 34 -8.24 -0.32 7.69
N ALA A 35 -9.35 -0.23 6.95
CA ALA A 35 -9.39 0.33 5.61
C ALA A 35 -8.91 1.80 5.54
N ALA A 36 -9.06 2.56 6.63
CA ALA A 36 -8.58 3.95 6.71
C ALA A 36 -7.05 4.01 6.66
N THR A 37 -6.40 3.20 7.49
CA THR A 37 -4.93 3.05 7.51
C THR A 37 -4.40 2.52 6.18
N PHE A 38 -5.08 1.52 5.59
CA PHE A 38 -4.71 1.01 4.26
C PHE A 38 -4.81 2.07 3.17
N SER A 39 -5.83 2.94 3.21
CA SER A 39 -5.99 4.03 2.25
C SER A 39 -4.80 5.01 2.30
N VAL A 40 -4.36 5.39 3.50
CA VAL A 40 -3.19 6.26 3.71
C VAL A 40 -1.91 5.62 3.17
N LEU A 41 -1.72 4.31 3.39
CA LEU A 41 -0.58 3.58 2.84
C LEU A 41 -0.60 3.56 1.31
N VAL A 42 -1.77 3.37 0.70
CA VAL A 42 -1.93 3.40 -0.77
C VAL A 42 -1.64 4.79 -1.32
N GLU A 43 -2.12 5.85 -0.68
CA GLU A 43 -1.85 7.23 -1.10
C GLU A 43 -0.36 7.58 -0.98
N LYS A 44 0.31 7.21 0.13
CA LYS A 44 1.77 7.37 0.27
C LYS A 44 2.54 6.60 -0.80
N ALA A 45 2.19 5.32 -1.00
CA ALA A 45 2.83 4.49 -2.02
C ALA A 45 2.60 5.03 -3.43
N LYS A 46 1.44 5.63 -3.69
CA LYS A 46 1.10 6.24 -4.98
C LYS A 46 1.85 7.55 -5.22
N ALA A 47 1.99 8.39 -4.19
CA ALA A 47 2.76 9.63 -4.25
C ALA A 47 4.23 9.36 -4.61
N GLU A 48 4.82 8.33 -4.02
CA GLU A 48 6.21 7.93 -4.28
C GLU A 48 6.38 7.16 -5.61
N LEU A 49 5.29 6.69 -6.21
CA LEU A 49 5.34 6.01 -7.51
C LEU A 49 5.47 6.98 -8.70
N ALA A 50 5.15 8.26 -8.50
CA ALA A 50 5.20 9.32 -9.51
C ALA A 50 6.61 9.54 -10.06
#